data_AF-A0A383BET4-F1
#
_entry.id   AF-A0A383BET4-F1
#
_cell.length_a   1.000
_cell.length_b   1.000
_cell.length_c   1.000
_cell.angle_alpha   90.00
_cell.angle_beta   90.00
_cell.angle_gamma   90.00
#
_symmetry.space_group_name_H-M   'P 1'
#
loop_
_entity.id
_entity.type
_entity.pdbx_description
1 polymer ?
#
loop_
_entity_poly.entity_id
_entity_poly.type
_entity_poly.pdbx_seq_one_letter_code
_entity_poly.pdbx_strand_id
1 'polypeptide(L)'
;MSNVMRFGAVGDGKDDDTDAIMHAVSDGDGVLHFPPGTYRITSPIEINLSESGPLGIDGTGGTARVVMAGNGPAFRLIGTHGGTGDPGSRKGNVATHQRLPTIKNIEVEGAHSEADGF
;
A
#
# COMPACT_ATOMS: atom_id res chain seq x y z
N MET A 1 4.73 8.60 -10.39
CA MET A 1 4.73 7.94 -9.08
C MET A 1 4.44 9.00 -8.04
N SER A 2 3.34 8.85 -7.31
CA SER A 2 2.97 9.67 -6.17
C SER A 2 3.93 9.50 -5.01
N ASN A 3 4.81 10.48 -4.82
CA ASN A 3 5.70 10.54 -3.67
C ASN A 3 4.88 10.89 -2.42
N VAL A 4 4.83 9.98 -1.44
CA VAL A 4 4.01 10.13 -0.23
C VAL A 4 4.35 11.38 0.61
N MET A 5 5.60 11.87 0.56
CA MET A 5 5.99 13.09 1.27
C MET A 5 5.33 14.35 0.68
N ARG A 6 4.95 14.32 -0.61
CA ARG A 6 4.19 15.43 -1.22
C ARG A 6 2.74 15.49 -0.74
N PHE A 7 2.26 14.42 -0.11
CA PHE A 7 0.94 14.32 0.51
C PHE A 7 1.01 14.51 2.04
N GLY A 8 2.18 14.88 2.58
CA GLY A 8 2.35 15.23 3.99
C GLY A 8 3.06 14.19 4.85
N ALA A 9 3.50 13.07 4.29
CA ALA A 9 4.26 12.07 5.04
C ALA A 9 5.63 12.64 5.43
N VAL A 10 6.06 12.37 6.65
CA VAL A 10 7.31 12.85 7.24
C VAL A 10 8.42 11.82 7.05
N GLY A 11 8.15 10.54 7.32
CA GLY A 11 9.14 9.47 7.16
C GLY A 11 10.26 9.47 8.21
N ASP A 12 10.00 10.00 9.42
CA ASP A 12 10.96 10.10 10.52
C ASP A 12 10.89 8.94 11.55
N GLY A 13 9.92 8.05 11.39
CA GLY A 13 9.65 6.89 12.25
C GLY A 13 8.88 7.22 13.54
N LYS A 14 8.42 8.46 13.72
CA LYS A 14 7.72 8.91 14.94
C LYS A 14 6.34 9.45 14.62
N ASP A 15 6.27 10.40 13.69
CA ASP A 15 5.00 10.98 13.25
C ASP A 15 4.15 9.90 12.56
N ASP A 16 2.83 10.04 12.69
CA ASP A 16 1.90 9.11 12.06
C ASP A 16 1.65 9.54 10.61
N ASP A 17 2.20 8.76 9.68
CA ASP A 17 2.13 9.01 8.24
C ASP A 17 0.87 8.43 7.58
N THR A 18 0.00 7.77 8.37
CA THR A 18 -1.18 7.04 7.84
C THR A 18 -2.04 7.89 6.92
N ASP A 19 -2.46 9.06 7.38
CA ASP A 19 -3.39 9.93 6.63
C ASP A 19 -2.76 10.47 5.34
N ALA A 20 -1.47 10.81 5.39
CA ALA A 20 -0.74 11.29 4.21
C ALA A 20 -0.59 10.19 3.15
N ILE A 21 -0.34 8.95 3.57
CA ILE A 21 -0.24 7.81 2.66
C ILE A 21 -1.61 7.49 2.07
N MET A 22 -2.68 7.52 2.87
CA MET A 22 -4.06 7.34 2.37
C MET A 22 -4.46 8.46 1.40
N HIS A 23 -4.02 9.69 1.64
CA HIS A 23 -4.22 10.79 0.70
C HIS A 23 -3.50 10.52 -0.63
N ALA A 24 -2.27 10.01 -0.59
CA ALA A 24 -1.54 9.59 -1.79
C ALA A 24 -2.21 8.43 -2.54
N VAL A 25 -2.90 7.51 -1.84
CA VAL A 25 -3.72 6.44 -2.46
C VAL A 25 -4.89 7.04 -3.22
N SER A 26 -5.60 7.99 -2.61
CA SER A 26 -6.80 8.63 -3.19
C SER A 26 -6.49 9.48 -4.41
N ASP A 27 -5.52 10.39 -4.29
CA ASP A 27 -5.29 11.46 -5.26
C ASP A 27 -4.08 11.18 -6.17
N GLY A 28 -3.49 9.99 -6.02
CA GLY A 28 -2.28 9.59 -6.72
C GLY A 28 -2.48 9.03 -8.11
N ASP A 29 -1.36 8.64 -8.73
CA ASP A 29 -1.32 8.11 -10.09
C ASP A 29 -1.31 6.57 -10.16
N GLY A 30 -1.68 5.90 -9.06
CA GLY A 30 -1.66 4.43 -8.94
C GLY A 30 -0.29 3.85 -8.59
N VAL A 31 0.77 4.67 -8.43
CA VAL A 31 2.05 4.20 -7.91
C VAL A 31 2.47 5.00 -6.68
N LEU A 32 2.41 4.38 -5.50
CA LEU A 32 2.97 4.94 -4.28
C LEU A 32 4.49 4.81 -4.29
N HIS A 33 5.17 5.94 -4.17
CA HIS A 33 6.62 6.00 -4.04
C HIS A 33 6.98 6.48 -2.64
N PHE A 34 7.76 5.66 -1.95
CA PHE A 34 8.33 5.94 -0.64
C PHE A 34 9.81 6.28 -0.82
N PRO A 35 10.20 7.56 -0.70
CA PRO A 35 11.60 7.96 -0.57
C PRO A 35 12.27 7.31 0.65
N PRO A 36 13.62 7.35 0.75
CA PRO A 36 14.33 6.87 1.93
C PRO A 36 13.75 7.49 3.22
N GLY A 37 13.47 6.65 4.21
CA GLY A 37 12.80 7.07 5.44
C GLY A 37 12.16 5.90 6.19
N THR A 38 11.71 6.18 7.42
CA THR A 38 10.89 5.24 8.19
C THR A 38 9.50 5.85 8.34
N TYR A 39 8.48 5.24 7.75
CA TYR A 39 7.12 5.74 7.76
C TYR A 39 6.32 4.95 8.79
N ARG A 40 5.89 5.61 9.85
CA ARG A 40 5.11 4.96 10.90
C ARG A 40 3.64 5.11 10.57
N ILE A 41 2.91 3.99 10.56
CA ILE A 41 1.46 3.97 10.37
C ILE A 41 0.79 3.32 11.58
N THR A 42 -0.40 3.79 11.95
CA THR A 42 -1.17 3.26 13.09
C THR A 42 -2.44 2.55 12.67
N SER A 43 -2.78 2.58 11.38
CA SER A 43 -3.85 1.74 10.82
C SER A 43 -3.48 1.22 9.43
N PRO A 44 -4.10 0.11 8.98
CA PRO A 44 -3.85 -0.44 7.65
C PRO A 44 -4.09 0.56 6.53
N ILE A 45 -3.17 0.61 5.56
CA ILE A 45 -3.39 1.32 4.30
C ILE A 45 -4.27 0.45 3.41
N GLU A 46 -5.58 0.76 3.42
CA GLU A 46 -6.58 0.04 2.62
C GLU A 46 -6.62 0.57 1.19
N ILE A 47 -6.49 -0.34 0.22
CA ILE A 47 -6.51 0.01 -1.20
C ILE A 47 -7.51 -0.87 -1.96
N ASN A 48 -8.64 -0.28 -2.35
CA ASN A 48 -9.66 -0.94 -3.16
C ASN A 48 -9.26 -0.94 -4.64
N LEU A 49 -8.77 -2.08 -5.14
CA LEU A 49 -8.24 -2.20 -6.51
C LEU A 49 -9.32 -2.01 -7.59
N SER A 50 -10.59 -2.24 -7.25
CA SER A 50 -11.71 -1.93 -8.16
C SER A 50 -11.91 -0.45 -8.42
N GLU A 51 -11.46 0.41 -7.49
CA GLU A 51 -11.59 1.86 -7.52
C GLU A 51 -10.27 2.52 -7.94
N SER A 52 -9.15 2.10 -7.35
CA SER A 52 -7.82 2.68 -7.60
C SER A 52 -7.22 2.28 -8.95
N GLY A 53 -7.67 1.15 -9.53
CA GLY A 53 -7.02 0.57 -10.70
C GLY A 53 -5.66 -0.06 -10.38
N PRO A 54 -4.80 -0.26 -11.40
CA PRO A 54 -3.53 -0.95 -11.24
C PRO A 54 -2.63 -0.24 -10.23
N LEU A 55 -2.05 -1.00 -9.30
CA LEU A 55 -1.30 -0.46 -8.16
C LEU A 55 0.17 -0.90 -8.15
N GLY A 56 1.06 0.05 -7.87
CA GLY A 56 2.44 -0.22 -7.48
C GLY A 56 2.82 0.46 -6.16
N ILE A 57 3.64 -0.21 -5.35
CA ILE A 57 4.29 0.33 -4.15
C ILE A 57 5.79 0.10 -4.28
N ASP A 58 6.59 1.17 -4.21
CA ASP A 58 8.05 1.12 -4.33
C ASP A 58 8.75 1.92 -3.23
N GLY A 59 9.69 1.28 -2.51
CA GLY A 59 10.47 1.88 -1.42
C GLY A 59 11.89 2.29 -1.75
N THR A 60 12.17 2.68 -2.99
CA THR A 60 13.48 3.23 -3.43
C THR A 60 14.66 2.32 -3.11
N GLY A 61 14.72 1.16 -3.78
CA GLY A 61 15.83 0.22 -3.63
C GLY A 61 16.01 -0.40 -2.23
N GLY A 62 14.97 -0.43 -1.40
CA GLY A 62 15.01 -0.99 -0.04
C GLY A 62 15.40 0.03 1.03
N THR A 63 15.35 1.33 0.72
CA THR A 63 15.75 2.39 1.67
C THR A 63 14.58 3.00 2.43
N ALA A 64 13.35 2.70 2.00
CA ALA A 64 12.14 3.00 2.76
C ALA A 64 11.74 1.81 3.63
N ARG A 65 11.33 2.11 4.86
CA ARG A 65 10.74 1.18 5.81
C ARG A 65 9.37 1.67 6.23
N VAL A 66 8.37 0.81 6.25
CA VAL A 66 7.05 1.08 6.82
C VAL A 66 6.91 0.30 8.12
N VAL A 67 6.55 1.01 9.20
CA VAL A 67 6.37 0.43 10.53
C VAL A 67 4.88 0.42 10.86
N MET A 68 4.29 -0.78 10.93
CA MET A 68 2.92 -0.98 11.37
C MET A 68 2.84 -0.94 12.89
N ALA A 69 2.52 0.23 13.44
CA ALA A 69 2.43 0.48 14.89
C ALA A 69 1.02 0.28 15.46
N GLY A 70 0.09 -0.25 14.66
CA GLY A 70 -1.28 -0.60 15.05
C GLY A 70 -1.63 -2.03 14.67
N ASN A 71 -2.89 -2.41 14.84
CA ASN A 71 -3.36 -3.76 14.55
C ASN A 71 -3.56 -4.02 13.04
N GLY A 72 -3.38 -5.28 12.64
CA GLY A 72 -3.60 -5.76 11.28
C GLY A 72 -2.40 -5.54 10.35
N PRO A 73 -2.62 -5.66 9.01
CA PRO A 73 -1.55 -5.56 8.03
C PRO A 73 -1.19 -4.10 7.72
N ALA A 74 0.07 -3.86 7.37
CA ALA A 74 0.52 -2.54 6.90
C ALA A 74 -0.22 -2.10 5.62
N PHE A 75 -0.30 -3.00 4.64
CA PHE A 75 -0.99 -2.78 3.38
C PHE A 75 -2.07 -3.84 3.20
N ARG A 76 -3.31 -3.43 2.94
CA ARG A 76 -4.43 -4.32 2.62
C ARG A 76 -4.96 -4.01 1.22
N LEU A 77 -4.63 -4.89 0.28
CA LEU A 77 -5.10 -4.81 -1.10
C LEU A 77 -6.41 -5.57 -1.26
N ILE A 78 -7.48 -4.85 -1.57
CA ILE A 78 -8.84 -5.39 -1.63
C ILE A 78 -9.26 -5.49 -3.09
N GLY A 79 -9.34 -6.71 -3.59
CA GLY A 79 -9.85 -7.02 -4.92
C GLY A 79 -11.24 -7.65 -4.88
N THR A 80 -11.94 -7.65 -6.02
CA THR A 80 -13.27 -8.25 -6.19
C THR A 80 -13.18 -9.59 -6.93
N HIS A 81 -12.02 -10.24 -6.91
CA HIS A 81 -11.76 -11.47 -7.67
C HIS A 81 -12.77 -12.55 -7.30
N GLY A 82 -13.48 -13.05 -8.30
CA GLY A 82 -14.42 -14.16 -8.20
C GLY A 82 -14.43 -14.95 -9.51
N GLY A 83 -15.17 -16.06 -9.53
CA GLY A 83 -15.09 -17.05 -10.61
C GLY A 83 -14.22 -18.24 -10.21
N THR A 84 -13.63 -18.92 -11.20
CA THR A 84 -12.73 -20.06 -11.01
C THR A 84 -11.31 -19.71 -11.46
N GLY A 85 -10.40 -20.68 -11.45
CA GLY A 85 -9.08 -20.53 -12.08
C GLY A 85 -9.11 -20.34 -13.61
N ASP A 86 -10.28 -20.53 -14.26
CA ASP A 86 -10.46 -20.26 -15.68
C ASP A 86 -10.38 -18.74 -15.95
N PRO A 87 -9.44 -18.28 -16.79
CA PRO A 87 -9.36 -16.88 -17.22
C PRO A 87 -10.67 -16.28 -17.73
N GLY A 88 -11.52 -17.06 -18.39
CA GLY A 88 -12.80 -16.60 -18.94
C GLY A 88 -13.88 -16.36 -17.87
N SER A 89 -13.72 -16.89 -16.67
CA SER A 89 -14.72 -16.82 -15.59
C SER A 89 -14.62 -15.56 -14.72
N ARG A 90 -13.59 -14.74 -14.93
CA ARG A 90 -13.36 -13.50 -14.19
C ARG A 90 -14.49 -12.50 -14.43
N LYS A 91 -14.87 -11.76 -13.39
CA LYS A 91 -16.00 -10.83 -13.43
C LYS A 91 -15.54 -9.37 -13.46
N GLY A 92 -16.38 -8.49 -14.03
CA GLY A 92 -16.23 -7.04 -13.93
C GLY A 92 -14.89 -6.52 -14.45
N ASN A 93 -14.27 -5.63 -13.68
CA ASN A 93 -13.05 -4.93 -14.07
C ASN A 93 -11.75 -5.64 -13.61
N VAL A 94 -11.83 -6.89 -13.13
CA VAL A 94 -10.68 -7.62 -12.57
C VAL A 94 -9.49 -7.66 -13.53
N ALA A 95 -9.71 -7.99 -14.81
CA ALA A 95 -8.63 -8.10 -15.79
C ALA A 95 -7.98 -6.76 -16.16
N THR A 96 -8.70 -5.65 -16.02
CA THR A 96 -8.26 -4.33 -16.49
C THR A 96 -7.82 -3.39 -15.38
N HIS A 97 -8.29 -3.59 -14.14
CA HIS A 97 -8.05 -2.68 -13.03
C HIS A 97 -7.29 -3.34 -11.87
N GLN A 98 -7.44 -4.65 -11.70
CA GLN A 98 -6.94 -5.34 -10.49
C GLN A 98 -5.75 -6.26 -10.81
N ARG A 99 -5.15 -6.10 -11.99
CA ARG A 99 -4.06 -6.97 -12.46
C ARG A 99 -2.75 -6.60 -11.77
N LEU A 100 -2.02 -7.62 -11.32
CA LEU A 100 -0.62 -7.55 -10.90
C LEU A 100 -0.29 -6.35 -9.98
N PRO A 101 -0.92 -6.23 -8.80
CA PRO A 101 -0.41 -5.30 -7.81
C PRO A 101 1.04 -5.67 -7.45
N THR A 102 1.91 -4.67 -7.33
CA THR A 102 3.32 -4.91 -6.95
C THR A 102 3.66 -4.15 -5.69
N ILE A 103 4.40 -4.81 -4.80
CA ILE A 103 5.04 -4.21 -3.65
C ILE A 103 6.51 -4.62 -3.75
N LYS A 104 7.41 -3.66 -3.86
CA LYS A 104 8.83 -3.94 -4.11
C LYS A 104 9.72 -2.92 -3.41
N ASN A 105 10.98 -3.32 -3.20
CA ASN A 105 12.03 -2.43 -2.72
C ASN A 105 11.68 -1.69 -1.42
N ILE A 106 10.84 -2.27 -0.56
CA ILE A 106 10.35 -1.64 0.66
C ILE A 106 10.41 -2.66 1.79
N GLU A 107 10.84 -2.21 2.96
CA GLU A 107 10.75 -2.99 4.19
C GLU A 107 9.41 -2.74 4.87
N VAL A 108 8.81 -3.78 5.44
CA VAL A 108 7.59 -3.69 6.25
C VAL A 108 7.85 -4.40 7.57
N GLU A 109 7.74 -3.65 8.67
CA GLU A 109 7.99 -4.10 10.05
C GLU A 109 6.69 -4.05 10.87
N GLY A 110 6.39 -5.13 11.60
CA GLY A 110 5.25 -5.20 12.52
C GLY A 110 5.63 -4.78 13.94
N ALA A 111 5.34 -3.55 14.34
CA ALA A 111 5.70 -3.03 15.68
C ALA A 111 4.59 -3.12 16.73
N HIS A 112 3.44 -3.72 16.38
CA HIS A 112 2.32 -3.98 17.28
C HIS A 112 2.13 -5.48 17.47
N SER A 113 1.71 -5.94 18.66
CA SER A 113 1.53 -7.37 18.96
C SER A 113 0.48 -8.07 18.10
N GLU A 114 -0.44 -7.29 17.52
CA GLU A 114 -1.48 -7.75 16.61
C GLU A 114 -1.23 -7.28 15.16
N ALA A 115 -0.02 -6.83 14.83
CA ALA A 115 0.33 -6.55 13.45
C ALA A 115 0.57 -7.85 12.67
N ASP A 116 0.18 -7.86 11.39
CA ASP A 116 0.49 -8.98 10.50
C ASP A 116 1.92 -8.81 9.96
N GLY A 117 2.90 -9.42 10.64
CA GLY A 117 4.32 -9.33 10.31
C GLY A 117 5.21 -9.68 11.49
N PHE A 118 6.52 -9.78 11.25
CA PHE A 118 7.54 -9.93 12.30
C PHE A 118 8.25 -8.60 12.59
#